data_AF-A0ABD3JBC0-F1
#
_entry.id   AF-A0ABD3JBC0-F1
#
_cell.length_a   1.000
_cell.length_b   1.000
_cell.length_c   1.000
_cell.angle_alpha   90.00
_cell.angle_beta   90.00
_cell.angle_gamma   90.00
#
_symmetry.space_group_name_H-M   'P 1'
#
loop_
_entity.id
_entity.type
_entity.pdbx_description
1 polymer ?
#
loop_
_entity_poly.entity_id
_entity_poly.type
_entity_poly.pdbx_seq_one_letter_code
_entity_poly.pdbx_strand_id
1 'polypeptide(L)'
;MHTSLVVGWACSMALYELVVFDPFDPILDPMWRQDMFVIPFMTRLGITNSWGGWSITGGTITNPGIWSYEGVADAHIVFSSLCFLVAIWHWVYWNLEIFCDECTRKPSLDLPKNLEFIYFF
;
A
#
# COMPACT_ATOMS: atom_id res chain seq x y z
N MET A 1 -4.93 -13.15 -0.59
CA MET A 1 -5.22 -12.86 0.84
C MET A 1 -4.07 -12.15 1.54
N HIS A 2 -2.90 -12.76 1.70
CA HIS A 2 -1.75 -12.13 2.40
C HIS A 2 -1.48 -10.69 1.96
N THR A 3 -1.37 -10.43 0.65
CA THR A 3 -1.16 -9.07 0.11
C THR A 3 -2.25 -8.08 0.52
N SER A 4 -3.53 -8.48 0.49
CA SER A 4 -4.64 -7.62 0.91
C SER A 4 -4.50 -7.21 2.39
N LEU A 5 -4.09 -8.14 3.26
CA LEU A 5 -3.87 -7.86 4.68
C LEU A 5 -2.71 -6.90 4.91
N VAL A 6 -1.58 -7.10 4.21
CA VAL A 6 -0.41 -6.21 4.33
C VAL A 6 -0.73 -4.79 3.83
N VAL A 7 -1.42 -4.68 2.69
CA VAL A 7 -1.85 -3.38 2.14
C VAL A 7 -2.89 -2.72 3.08
N GLY A 8 -3.82 -3.50 3.63
CA GLY A 8 -4.80 -3.01 4.60
C GLY A 8 -4.15 -2.50 5.87
N TRP A 9 -3.12 -3.21 6.37
CA TRP A 9 -2.30 -2.75 7.49
C TRP A 9 -1.63 -1.41 7.18
N ALA A 10 -0.99 -1.28 6.00
CA ALA A 10 -0.33 -0.04 5.59
C ALA A 10 -1.28 1.16 5.57
N CYS A 11 -2.51 0.97 5.05
CA CYS A 11 -3.57 1.98 5.11
C CYS A 11 -3.95 2.31 6.56
N SER A 12 -4.27 1.31 7.37
CA SER A 12 -4.72 1.52 8.75
C SER A 12 -3.67 2.24 9.61
N MET A 13 -2.38 1.92 9.41
CA MET A 13 -1.29 2.59 10.09
C MET A 13 -1.15 4.04 9.63
N ALA A 14 -1.25 4.31 8.32
CA ALA A 14 -1.20 5.67 7.78
C ALA A 14 -2.36 6.53 8.28
N LEU A 15 -3.59 6.01 8.28
CA LEU A 15 -4.76 6.72 8.82
C LEU A 15 -4.63 6.95 10.33
N TYR A 16 -4.14 5.96 11.08
CA TYR A 16 -3.90 6.11 12.50
C TYR A 16 -2.89 7.24 12.77
N GLU A 17 -1.74 7.22 12.10
CA GLU A 17 -0.72 8.27 12.22
C GLU A 17 -1.27 9.64 11.85
N LEU A 18 -2.01 9.76 10.73
CA LEU A 18 -2.60 11.04 10.33
C LEU A 18 -3.60 11.61 11.34
N VAL A 19 -4.29 10.76 12.10
CA VAL A 19 -5.23 11.21 13.15
C VAL A 19 -4.51 11.73 14.38
N VAL A 20 -3.35 11.17 14.73
CA VAL A 20 -2.62 11.52 15.97
C VAL A 20 -1.46 12.49 15.74
N PHE A 21 -0.98 12.64 14.51
CA PHE A 21 0.17 13.46 14.16
C PHE A 21 -0.13 14.95 14.34
N ASP A 22 0.76 15.66 15.04
CA ASP A 22 0.76 17.11 15.16
C ASP A 22 1.76 17.73 14.17
N PRO A 23 1.29 18.44 13.13
CA PRO A 23 2.17 19.05 12.12
C PRO A 23 2.67 20.46 12.48
N PHE A 24 2.33 21.04 13.64
CA PHE A 24 2.52 22.48 13.88
C PHE A 24 3.95 22.90 14.23
N ASP A 25 4.77 22.03 14.85
CA ASP A 25 6.15 22.35 15.21
C ASP A 25 7.16 21.34 14.61
N PRO A 26 7.53 21.48 13.33
CA PRO A 26 8.46 20.57 12.67
C PRO A 26 9.91 20.70 13.18
N ILE A 27 10.23 21.72 13.99
CA ILE A 27 11.59 21.97 14.49
C ILE A 27 11.79 21.24 15.82
N LEU A 28 10.91 21.52 16.79
CA LEU A 28 11.04 20.94 18.13
C LEU A 28 10.28 19.64 18.26
N ASP A 29 9.18 19.42 17.53
CA ASP A 29 8.38 18.19 17.60
C ASP A 29 8.19 17.50 16.25
N PRO A 30 9.28 17.10 15.57
CA PRO A 30 9.19 16.41 14.28
C PRO A 30 8.62 14.98 14.42
N MET A 31 8.23 14.40 13.28
CA MET A 31 7.62 13.05 13.16
C MET A 31 8.25 11.94 14.01
N TRP A 32 9.58 11.93 14.17
CA TRP A 32 10.29 10.89 14.92
C TRP A 32 10.22 11.09 16.45
N ARG A 33 9.84 12.28 16.93
CA ARG A 33 9.54 12.52 18.35
C ARG A 33 8.12 12.13 18.74
N GLN A 34 7.23 12.09 17.75
CA GLN A 34 5.83 11.67 17.91
C GLN A 34 5.63 10.18 17.60
N ASP A 35 6.71 9.41 17.44
CA ASP A 35 6.68 7.97 17.13
C ASP A 35 5.96 7.61 15.82
N MET A 36 6.02 8.49 14.81
CA MET A 36 5.49 8.19 13.50
C MET A 36 6.38 7.18 12.77
N PHE A 37 5.80 6.09 12.28
CA PHE A 37 6.48 5.01 11.59
C PHE A 37 6.34 5.11 10.07
N VAL A 38 5.13 5.24 9.52
CA VAL A 38 4.86 5.19 8.06
C VAL A 38 4.93 6.54 7.37
N ILE A 39 4.63 7.65 8.05
CA ILE A 39 4.83 9.02 7.53
C ILE A 39 6.26 9.23 7.00
N PRO A 40 7.35 8.88 7.74
CA PRO A 40 8.71 8.98 7.21
C PRO A 40 8.94 8.24 5.88
N PHE A 41 8.34 7.06 5.68
CA PHE A 41 8.49 6.30 4.43
C PHE A 41 7.76 6.97 3.26
N MET A 42 6.57 7.51 3.50
CA MET A 42 5.83 8.28 2.49
C MET A 42 6.58 9.57 2.12
N THR A 43 7.06 10.31 3.13
CA THR A 43 7.84 11.54 2.93
C THR A 43 9.14 11.31 2.18
N ARG A 44 9.83 10.18 2.43
CA ARG A 44 11.05 9.81 1.71
C ARG A 44 10.85 9.71 0.19
N LEU A 45 9.64 9.36 -0.26
CA LEU A 45 9.30 9.23 -1.66
C LEU A 45 8.58 10.46 -2.24
N GLY A 46 8.54 11.57 -1.50
CA GLY A 46 8.06 12.86 -1.98
C GLY A 46 6.62 13.21 -1.60
N ILE A 47 5.93 12.41 -0.79
CA ILE A 47 4.62 12.77 -0.23
C ILE A 47 4.82 13.69 0.97
N THR A 48 4.58 14.99 0.80
CA THR A 48 4.86 15.99 1.84
C THR A 48 3.63 16.74 2.34
N ASN A 49 2.49 16.58 1.68
CA ASN A 49 1.32 17.46 1.82
C ASN A 49 0.10 16.68 2.29
N SER A 50 -0.76 17.34 3.06
CA SER A 50 -2.02 16.80 3.57
C SER A 50 -3.22 17.56 3.00
N TRP A 51 -4.35 16.86 2.82
CA TRP A 51 -5.67 17.46 2.57
C TRP A 51 -6.16 18.34 3.72
N GLY A 52 -5.59 18.21 4.91
CA GLY A 52 -5.77 19.12 6.05
C GLY A 52 -5.08 20.48 5.89
N GLY A 53 -4.42 20.75 4.76
CA GLY A 53 -3.86 22.06 4.43
C GLY A 53 -2.49 22.35 5.04
N TRP A 54 -1.79 21.32 5.52
CA TRP A 54 -0.44 21.42 6.07
C TRP A 54 0.57 20.64 5.22
N SER A 55 1.84 21.03 5.36
CA SER A 55 3.00 20.35 4.80
C SER A 55 3.95 19.93 5.90
N ILE A 56 4.68 18.84 5.68
CA ILE A 56 5.61 18.29 6.68
C ILE A 56 6.76 19.24 7.04
N THR A 57 7.03 20.24 6.20
CA THR A 57 8.03 21.30 6.45
C THR A 57 7.43 22.53 7.16
N GLY A 58 6.20 22.44 7.70
CA GLY A 58 5.53 23.52 8.43
C GLY A 58 4.83 24.57 7.55
N GLY A 59 4.70 24.32 6.24
CA GLY A 59 4.01 25.22 5.33
C GLY A 59 2.49 24.99 5.30
N THR A 60 1.72 26.05 5.00
CA THR A 60 0.29 25.95 4.71
C THR A 60 0.05 25.74 3.22
N ILE A 61 -0.84 24.82 2.87
CA ILE A 61 -1.13 24.42 1.48
C ILE A 61 -2.62 24.57 1.19
N THR A 62 -2.94 25.17 0.05
CA THR A 62 -4.32 25.34 -0.42
C THR A 62 -4.75 24.26 -1.42
N ASN A 63 -3.80 23.69 -2.16
CA ASN A 63 -4.06 22.60 -3.11
C ASN A 63 -2.98 21.51 -3.01
N PRO A 64 -3.18 20.51 -2.13
CA PRO A 64 -2.26 19.39 -1.95
C PRO A 64 -2.28 18.36 -3.11
N GLY A 65 -3.24 18.48 -4.04
CA GLY A 65 -3.41 17.53 -5.14
C GLY A 65 -3.96 16.16 -4.70
N ILE A 66 -3.93 15.19 -5.61
CA ILE A 66 -4.46 13.83 -5.37
C ILE A 66 -3.51 13.01 -4.48
N TRP A 67 -2.20 13.16 -4.67
CA TRP A 67 -1.18 12.39 -3.95
C TRP A 67 -0.74 13.09 -2.66
N SER A 68 -1.66 13.21 -1.71
CA SER A 68 -1.39 13.56 -0.32
C SER A 68 -1.17 12.30 0.54
N TYR A 69 -0.86 12.46 1.82
CA TYR A 69 -0.83 11.32 2.75
C TYR A 69 -2.18 10.58 2.80
N GLU A 70 -3.29 11.31 2.80
CA GLU A 70 -4.65 10.75 2.75
C GLU A 70 -4.88 10.02 1.43
N GLY A 71 -4.51 10.62 0.30
CA GLY A 71 -4.66 9.99 -1.02
C GLY A 71 -3.90 8.67 -1.14
N VAL A 72 -2.71 8.57 -0.53
CA VAL A 72 -1.95 7.30 -0.47
C VAL A 72 -2.69 6.28 0.40
N ALA A 73 -3.20 6.67 1.57
CA ALA A 73 -3.96 5.78 2.44
C ALA A 73 -5.24 5.27 1.76
N ASP A 74 -5.96 6.15 1.06
CA ASP A 74 -7.17 5.83 0.29
C ASP A 74 -6.87 4.88 -0.88
N ALA A 75 -5.76 5.07 -1.60
CA ALA A 75 -5.35 4.15 -2.64
C ALA A 75 -5.11 2.73 -2.08
N HIS A 76 -4.50 2.63 -0.89
CA HIS A 76 -4.24 1.34 -0.24
C HIS A 76 -5.53 0.65 0.24
N ILE A 77 -6.54 1.36 0.77
CA ILE A 77 -7.79 0.70 1.19
C ILE A 77 -8.57 0.13 0.00
N VAL A 78 -8.62 0.88 -1.10
CA VAL A 78 -9.28 0.43 -2.34
C VAL A 78 -8.54 -0.78 -2.90
N PHE A 79 -7.21 -0.71 -2.99
CA PHE A 79 -6.39 -1.82 -3.50
C PHE A 79 -6.50 -3.07 -2.62
N SER A 80 -6.48 -2.92 -1.29
CA SER A 80 -6.65 -4.02 -0.34
C SER A 80 -7.99 -4.74 -0.57
N SER A 81 -9.06 -3.98 -0.77
CA SER A 81 -10.40 -4.51 -1.04
C SER A 81 -10.47 -5.27 -2.37
N LEU A 82 -9.85 -4.73 -3.43
CA LEU A 82 -9.77 -5.40 -4.72
C LEU A 82 -8.99 -6.71 -4.62
N CYS A 83 -7.83 -6.72 -3.96
CA CYS A 83 -7.05 -7.94 -3.73
C CYS A 83 -7.80 -8.98 -2.90
N PHE A 84 -8.65 -8.55 -1.96
CA PHE A 84 -9.50 -9.45 -1.17
C PHE A 84 -10.53 -10.17 -2.05
N LEU A 85 -11.25 -9.42 -2.89
CA LEU A 85 -12.23 -9.98 -3.83
C LEU A 85 -11.57 -10.95 -4.83
N VAL A 86 -10.42 -10.55 -5.38
CA VAL A 86 -9.64 -11.40 -6.30
C VAL A 86 -9.18 -12.69 -5.61
N ALA A 87 -8.84 -12.64 -4.31
CA ALA A 87 -8.45 -13.83 -3.56
C ALA A 87 -9.62 -14.80 -3.36
N ILE A 88 -10.84 -14.29 -3.08
CA ILE A 88 -12.05 -15.12 -3.02
C ILE A 88 -12.30 -15.78 -4.37
N TRP A 89 -12.21 -15.02 -5.47
CA TRP A 89 -12.39 -15.57 -6.81
C TRP A 89 -11.42 -16.71 -7.10
N HIS A 90 -10.11 -16.51 -6.85
CA HIS A 90 -9.10 -17.56 -7.09
C HIS A 90 -9.28 -18.79 -6.20
N TRP A 91 -9.80 -18.61 -4.99
CA TRP A 91 -10.12 -19.73 -4.09
C TRP A 91 -11.29 -20.56 -4.61
N VAL A 92 -12.36 -19.91 -5.08
CA VAL A 92 -13.54 -20.58 -5.61
C VAL A 92 -13.24 -21.25 -6.96
N TYR A 93 -12.57 -20.55 -7.86
CA TYR A 93 -12.22 -21.02 -9.21
C TYR A 93 -10.79 -21.55 -9.28
N TRP A 94 -10.43 -22.44 -8.36
CA TRP A 94 -9.06 -22.97 -8.27
C TRP A 94 -8.69 -23.92 -9.43
N ASN A 95 -9.67 -24.65 -9.98
CA ASN A 95 -9.45 -25.70 -10.97
C ASN A 95 -9.48 -25.16 -12.40
N LEU A 96 -8.45 -24.39 -12.77
CA LEU A 96 -8.25 -23.87 -14.12
C LEU A 96 -7.29 -24.74 -14.92
N GLU A 97 -7.55 -24.89 -16.23
CA GLU A 97 -6.72 -25.70 -17.13
C GLU A 97 -5.26 -25.20 -17.19
N ILE A 98 -5.02 -23.88 -17.02
CA ILE A 98 -3.67 -23.29 -17.00
C ILE A 98 -2.77 -23.85 -15.88
N PHE A 99 -3.35 -24.38 -14.82
CA PHE A 99 -2.60 -24.99 -13.72
C PHE A 99 -2.38 -26.50 -13.92
N CYS A 100 -2.93 -27.08 -14.98
CA CYS A 100 -2.86 -28.51 -15.25
C CYS A 100 -1.91 -28.79 -16.43
N ASP A 101 -1.05 -29.77 -16.24
CA ASP A 101 -0.23 -30.31 -17.32
C ASP A 101 -1.09 -30.97 -18.40
N GLU A 102 -0.86 -30.65 -19.68
CA GLU A 102 -1.67 -31.16 -20.79
C GLU A 102 -1.56 -32.68 -20.95
N CYS A 103 -0.39 -33.25 -20.68
CA CYS A 103 -0.12 -34.68 -20.84
C CYS A 103 -0.64 -35.52 -19.66
N THR A 104 -0.45 -35.04 -18.43
CA THR A 104 -0.75 -35.80 -17.21
C THR A 104 -2.04 -35.40 -16.52
N ARG A 105 -2.63 -34.25 -16.90
CA ARG A 105 -3.82 -33.63 -16.25
C ARG A 105 -3.65 -33.41 -14.75
N LYS A 106 -2.39 -33.32 -14.27
CA LYS A 106 -2.05 -33.04 -12.87
C LYS A 106 -1.64 -31.59 -12.70
N PRO A 107 -1.81 -31.01 -11.50
CA PRO A 107 -1.31 -29.69 -11.20
C PRO A 107 0.21 -29.62 -11.41
N SER A 108 0.69 -28.68 -12.22
CA SER A 108 2.11 -28.45 -12.47
C SER A 108 2.41 -26.97 -12.64
N LEU A 109 3.62 -26.56 -12.25
CA LEU A 109 4.12 -25.20 -12.43
C LEU A 109 5.58 -25.27 -12.87
N ASP A 110 5.90 -24.59 -13.98
CA ASP A 110 7.27 -24.42 -14.46
C ASP A 110 7.96 -23.31 -13.65
N LEU A 111 8.56 -23.68 -12.52
CA LEU A 111 9.19 -22.74 -11.60
C LEU A 111 10.34 -21.95 -12.23
N PRO A 112 11.28 -22.56 -12.99
CA PRO A 112 12.32 -21.79 -13.69
C PRO A 112 11.76 -20.67 -14.58
N LYS A 113 10.75 -20.98 -15.40
CA LYS A 113 10.13 -19.99 -16.29
C LYS A 113 9.38 -18.91 -15.52
N ASN A 114 8.67 -19.28 -14.46
CA ASN A 114 7.99 -18.31 -13.59
C ASN A 114 9.00 -17.38 -12.90
N LEU A 115 10.15 -17.89 -12.46
CA LEU A 115 11.22 -17.07 -11.88
C LEU A 115 11.81 -16.12 -12.92
N GLU A 116 12.12 -16.59 -14.12
CA GLU A 116 12.60 -15.74 -15.22
C GLU A 116 11.62 -14.61 -15.52
N PHE A 117 10.33 -14.92 -15.59
CA PHE A 117 9.28 -13.91 -15.77
C PHE A 117 9.27 -12.90 -14.63
N ILE A 118 9.32 -13.34 -13.37
CA ILE A 118 9.35 -12.43 -12.21
C ILE A 118 10.57 -11.52 -12.24
N TYR A 119 11.75 -12.01 -12.61
CA TYR A 119 12.98 -11.21 -12.67
C TYR A 119 13.02 -10.20 -13.82
N PHE A 120 12.18 -10.39 -14.83
CA PHE A 120 12.08 -9.44 -15.94
C PHE A 120 11.30 -8.16 -15.57
N PHE A 121 10.40 -8.22 -14.59
CA PHE A 121 9.62 -7.09 -14.08
C PHE A 121 10.29 -6.44 -12.86
#